data_AF-A0A3P3EV75-F1
#
_entry.id   AF-A0A3P3EV75-F1
#
_cell.length_a   1.000
_cell.length_b   1.000
_cell.length_c   1.000
_cell.angle_alpha   90.00
_cell.angle_beta   90.00
_cell.angle_gamma   90.00
#
_symmetry.space_group_name_H-M   'P 1'
#
loop_
_entity.id
_entity.type
_entity.pdbx_description
1 polymer ?
#
loop_
_entity_poly.entity_id
_entity_poly.type
_entity_poly.pdbx_seq_one_letter_code
_entity_poly.pdbx_strand_id
1 'polypeptide(L)'
;MPAALSSAHFFWLLLALCLAGFALLYAAVRDAGRSARRRALRRRIAALGPPAAAADEAAIEAMREAMSHARQLLRQPPRQQAAPVPWFLFLGDAAANLPGLLAAAHAEHLPPAGSEPFGEPYWRWWLTGSMTAIELHPSAVSDLAAAPHARALWLQALLALAERRDRVPINGVVACVAASELLHPANPGVKPLAARMRRLLDEAADTLRLQLPVYLVVTGLEQLAGYATLRGALPPEVLAQAIGHRLAEPAAHGETAAERLDALFDPMARQLHALRMALLREQPGASGRLAIHEFIEALRALQPALREVADALFESHGRGSRGPRWRGLYVTAATSGAAGGAFVHDLFERFLPADQPLARPGRPPNASAARA
;
A
#
# COMPACT_ATOMS: atom_id res chain seq x y z
N MET A 1 -44.48 46.00 28.48
CA MET A 1 -44.32 46.55 27.13
C MET A 1 -43.17 45.83 26.44
N PRO A 2 -43.42 44.96 25.45
CA PRO A 2 -42.36 44.26 24.73
C PRO A 2 -41.73 45.23 23.73
N ALA A 3 -40.40 45.41 23.81
CA ALA A 3 -39.64 46.17 22.84
C ALA A 3 -39.78 45.50 21.46
N ALA A 4 -40.43 46.20 20.53
CA ALA A 4 -40.52 45.75 19.14
C ALA A 4 -39.10 45.74 18.55
N LEU A 5 -38.56 44.55 18.34
CA LEU A 5 -37.30 44.35 17.63
C LEU A 5 -37.42 45.03 16.25
N SER A 6 -36.56 46.03 16.00
CA SER A 6 -36.43 46.70 14.70
C SER A 6 -36.33 45.68 13.56
N SER A 7 -36.90 46.00 12.39
CA SER A 7 -36.85 45.16 11.18
C SER A 7 -35.44 44.68 10.82
N ALA A 8 -34.42 45.47 11.16
CA ALA A 8 -33.02 45.11 11.02
C ALA A 8 -32.63 43.91 11.92
N HIS A 9 -33.09 43.86 13.18
CA HIS A 9 -32.80 42.75 14.08
C HIS A 9 -33.48 41.45 13.61
N PHE A 10 -34.67 41.53 13.02
CA PHE A 10 -35.35 40.37 12.44
C PHE A 10 -34.58 39.82 11.23
N PHE A 11 -34.08 40.69 10.35
CA PHE A 11 -33.24 40.30 9.21
C PHE A 11 -31.96 39.58 9.66
N TRP A 12 -31.23 40.14 10.63
CA TRP A 12 -30.00 39.52 11.15
C TRP A 12 -30.26 38.18 11.85
N LEU A 13 -31.38 38.03 12.58
CA LEU A 13 -31.81 36.76 13.17
C LEU A 13 -32.09 35.70 12.11
N LEU A 14 -32.82 36.06 11.06
CA LEU A 14 -33.13 35.15 9.95
C LEU A 14 -31.86 34.71 9.21
N LEU A 15 -30.93 35.64 8.94
CA LEU A 15 -29.65 35.35 8.30
C LEU A 15 -28.81 34.39 9.16
N ALA A 16 -28.72 34.62 10.47
CA ALA A 16 -28.02 33.74 11.39
C ALA A 16 -28.62 32.33 11.42
N LEU A 17 -29.96 32.22 11.40
CA LEU A 17 -30.67 30.94 11.34
C LEU A 17 -30.38 30.19 10.03
N CYS A 18 -30.40 30.89 8.89
CA CYS A 18 -30.08 30.32 7.58
C CYS A 18 -28.62 29.84 7.52
N LEU A 19 -27.67 30.61 8.03
CA LEU A 19 -26.26 30.22 8.10
C LEU A 19 -26.04 29.02 9.02
N ALA A 20 -26.71 28.97 10.18
CA ALA A 20 -26.66 27.83 11.08
C ALA A 20 -27.27 26.57 10.43
N GLY A 21 -28.40 26.70 9.74
CA GLY A 21 -29.04 25.62 8.99
C GLY A 21 -28.15 25.10 7.85
N PHE A 22 -27.50 26.00 7.10
CA PHE A 22 -26.55 25.63 6.06
C PHE A 22 -25.31 24.93 6.65
N ALA A 23 -24.76 25.43 7.74
CA ALA A 23 -23.63 24.81 8.43
C ALA A 23 -23.96 23.41 8.95
N LEU A 24 -25.16 23.22 9.53
CA LEU A 24 -25.68 21.92 9.96
C LEU A 24 -25.87 20.95 8.79
N LEU A 25 -26.48 21.41 7.69
CA LEU A 25 -26.67 20.59 6.49
C LEU A 25 -25.32 20.20 5.86
N TYR A 26 -24.39 21.15 5.77
CA TYR A 26 -23.04 20.91 5.27
C TYR A 26 -22.29 19.89 6.14
N ALA A 27 -22.35 20.04 7.46
CA ALA A 27 -21.78 19.08 8.41
C ALA A 27 -22.44 17.70 8.27
N ALA A 28 -23.77 17.63 8.19
CA ALA A 28 -24.53 16.40 8.06
C ALA A 28 -24.21 15.65 6.75
N VAL A 29 -24.15 16.34 5.62
CA VAL A 29 -23.78 15.73 4.32
C VAL A 29 -22.34 15.24 4.33
N ARG A 30 -21.43 16.02 4.94
CA ARG A 30 -20.01 15.67 5.05
C ARG A 30 -19.77 14.48 5.98
N ASP A 31 -20.50 14.39 7.09
CA ASP A 31 -20.41 13.29 8.04
C ASP A 31 -21.21 12.06 7.62
N ALA A 32 -22.30 12.21 6.87
CA ALA A 32 -23.13 11.09 6.43
C ALA A 32 -22.31 10.01 5.70
N GLY A 33 -21.35 10.40 4.85
CA GLY A 33 -20.44 9.47 4.18
C GLY A 33 -19.51 8.72 5.16
N ARG A 34 -19.00 9.42 6.19
CA ARG A 34 -18.11 8.87 7.23
C ARG A 34 -18.87 7.91 8.14
N SER A 35 -20.04 8.31 8.61
CA SER A 35 -20.91 7.50 9.46
C SER A 35 -21.43 6.28 8.70
N ALA A 36 -21.82 6.42 7.43
CA ALA A 36 -22.26 5.30 6.60
C ALA A 36 -21.16 4.24 6.42
N ARG A 37 -19.92 4.68 6.20
CA ARG A 37 -18.75 3.80 6.15
C ARG A 37 -18.53 3.04 7.46
N ARG A 38 -18.45 3.74 8.59
CA ARG A 38 -18.26 3.13 9.92
C ARG A 38 -19.39 2.14 10.24
N ARG A 39 -20.63 2.49 9.92
CA ARG A 39 -21.80 1.59 10.07
C ARG A 39 -21.70 0.33 9.21
N ALA A 40 -21.30 0.46 7.94
CA ALA A 40 -21.14 -0.70 7.05
C ALA A 40 -20.09 -1.69 7.58
N LEU A 41 -18.96 -1.16 8.07
CA LEU A 41 -17.90 -1.99 8.62
C LEU A 41 -18.28 -2.66 9.93
N ARG A 42 -18.93 -1.92 10.85
CA ARG A 42 -19.49 -2.50 12.09
C ARG A 42 -20.50 -3.62 11.79
N ARG A 43 -21.32 -3.48 10.75
CA ARG A 43 -22.24 -4.55 10.30
C ARG A 43 -21.48 -5.79 9.81
N ARG A 44 -20.41 -5.63 9.03
CA ARG A 44 -19.58 -6.75 8.56
C ARG A 44 -18.88 -7.46 9.72
N ILE A 45 -18.35 -6.71 10.68
CA ILE A 45 -17.74 -7.26 11.89
C ILE A 45 -18.79 -8.00 12.72
N ALA A 46 -19.97 -7.41 12.94
CA ALA A 46 -21.06 -8.07 13.66
C ALA A 46 -21.53 -9.36 12.97
N ALA A 47 -21.49 -9.42 11.64
CA ALA A 47 -21.83 -10.62 10.88
C ALA A 47 -20.81 -11.76 11.04
N LEU A 48 -19.57 -11.47 11.46
CA LEU A 48 -18.59 -12.50 11.83
C LEU A 48 -18.85 -13.09 13.22
N GLY A 49 -19.75 -12.48 14.02
CA GLY A 49 -19.97 -12.85 15.41
C GLY A 49 -18.99 -12.18 16.39
N PRO A 50 -19.15 -12.41 17.70
CA PRO A 50 -18.17 -11.97 18.68
C PRO A 50 -16.80 -12.64 18.44
N PRO A 51 -15.69 -12.02 18.87
CA PRO A 51 -14.38 -12.65 18.83
C PRO A 51 -14.45 -14.05 19.45
N ALA A 52 -13.93 -15.04 18.74
CA ALA A 52 -14.10 -16.45 19.11
C ALA A 52 -13.26 -16.82 20.34
N ALA A 53 -12.20 -16.06 20.63
CA ALA A 53 -11.28 -16.30 21.73
C ALA A 53 -10.84 -14.99 22.41
N ALA A 54 -10.45 -15.08 23.69
CA ALA A 54 -9.82 -13.97 24.41
C ALA A 54 -8.52 -13.49 23.73
N ALA A 55 -7.83 -14.39 23.03
CA ALA A 55 -6.69 -14.07 22.19
C ALA A 55 -7.05 -13.06 21.08
N ASP A 56 -8.24 -13.19 20.48
CA ASP A 56 -8.70 -12.30 19.44
C ASP A 56 -8.92 -10.87 19.98
N GLU A 57 -9.54 -10.76 21.16
CA GLU A 57 -9.76 -9.48 21.83
C GLU A 57 -8.45 -8.80 22.19
N ALA A 58 -7.51 -9.54 22.76
CA ALA A 58 -6.19 -9.03 23.11
C ALA A 58 -5.43 -8.53 21.88
N ALA A 59 -5.45 -9.28 20.77
CA ALA A 59 -4.82 -8.86 19.51
C ALA A 59 -5.49 -7.61 18.90
N ILE A 60 -6.81 -7.49 18.98
CA ILE A 60 -7.54 -6.30 18.52
C ILE A 60 -7.15 -5.06 19.34
N GLU A 61 -7.04 -5.22 20.66
CA GLU A 61 -6.70 -4.09 21.54
C GLU A 61 -5.24 -3.67 21.38
N ALA A 62 -4.30 -4.64 21.34
CA ALA A 62 -2.88 -4.39 21.06
C ALA A 62 -2.69 -3.62 19.75
N MET A 63 -3.40 -4.02 18.69
CA MET A 63 -3.39 -3.34 17.40
C MET A 63 -3.92 -1.89 17.50
N ARG A 64 -5.01 -1.66 18.24
CA ARG A 64 -5.57 -0.32 18.44
C ARG A 64 -4.60 0.55 19.24
N GLU A 65 -3.98 0.01 20.28
CA GLU A 65 -3.02 0.72 21.10
C GLU A 65 -1.78 1.13 20.29
N ALA A 66 -1.19 0.19 19.54
CA ALA A 66 -0.06 0.44 18.65
C ALA A 66 -0.37 1.55 17.63
N MET A 67 -1.58 1.55 17.04
CA MET A 67 -2.01 2.62 16.15
C MET A 67 -2.08 3.99 16.84
N SER A 68 -2.49 4.04 18.12
CA SER A 68 -2.55 5.31 18.87
C SER A 68 -1.15 5.82 19.14
N HIS A 69 -0.28 4.91 19.54
CA HIS A 69 1.12 5.21 19.82
C HIS A 69 1.81 5.74 18.56
N ALA A 70 1.66 5.07 17.41
CA ALA A 70 2.17 5.55 16.12
C ALA A 70 1.66 6.98 15.81
N ARG A 71 0.37 7.25 15.99
CA ARG A 71 -0.20 8.60 15.78
C ARG A 71 0.35 9.64 16.75
N GLN A 72 0.62 9.27 17.99
CA GLN A 72 1.18 10.16 18.99
C GLN A 72 2.63 10.52 18.63
N LEU A 73 3.44 9.55 18.21
CA LEU A 73 4.82 9.78 17.78
C LEU A 73 4.90 10.70 16.56
N LEU A 74 3.98 10.56 15.59
CA LEU A 74 3.89 11.46 14.43
C LEU A 74 3.50 12.90 14.78
N ARG A 75 2.97 13.15 15.98
CA ARG A 75 2.62 14.49 16.47
C ARG A 75 3.74 15.16 17.26
N GLN A 76 4.80 14.42 17.60
CA GLN A 76 5.91 14.92 18.40
C GLN A 76 7.08 15.34 17.49
N PRO A 77 7.84 16.39 17.85
CA PRO A 77 9.09 16.72 17.16
C PRO A 77 10.12 15.59 17.31
N PRO A 78 11.01 15.35 16.33
CA PRO A 78 11.15 16.07 15.05
C PRO A 78 10.18 15.60 13.96
N ARG A 79 9.30 14.62 14.24
CA ARG A 79 8.40 13.99 13.27
C ARG A 79 7.15 14.82 12.96
N GLN A 80 6.92 15.90 13.71
CA GLN A 80 5.82 16.82 13.48
C GLN A 80 6.04 17.61 12.17
N GLN A 81 5.28 17.26 11.14
CA GLN A 81 5.33 17.92 9.83
C GLN A 81 4.15 18.86 9.62
N ALA A 82 4.36 19.91 8.81
CA ALA A 82 3.31 20.83 8.41
C ALA A 82 2.23 20.15 7.54
N ALA A 83 2.65 19.20 6.70
CA ALA A 83 1.75 18.33 5.94
C ALA A 83 1.45 17.05 6.73
N PRO A 84 0.24 16.46 6.59
CA PRO A 84 -0.06 15.19 7.22
C PRO A 84 0.87 14.10 6.68
N VAL A 85 1.42 13.25 7.53
CA VAL A 85 2.25 12.12 7.08
C VAL A 85 1.37 11.07 6.36
N PRO A 86 1.71 10.67 5.11
CA PRO A 86 0.95 9.68 4.36
C PRO A 86 1.13 8.26 4.93
N TRP A 87 0.05 7.47 4.89
CA TRP A 87 0.02 6.11 5.40
C TRP A 87 -0.11 5.10 4.25
N PHE A 88 0.83 4.18 4.12
CA PHE A 88 0.85 3.17 3.06
C PHE A 88 0.68 1.78 3.65
N LEU A 89 -0.21 1.00 3.04
CA LEU A 89 -0.37 -0.41 3.37
C LEU A 89 0.63 -1.23 2.54
N PHE A 90 1.38 -2.13 3.16
CA PHE A 90 2.28 -3.06 2.50
C PHE A 90 1.71 -4.47 2.60
N LEU A 91 1.60 -5.13 1.45
CA LEU A 91 1.08 -6.49 1.35
C LEU A 91 2.00 -7.32 0.46
N GLY A 92 2.20 -8.57 0.84
CA GLY A 92 3.13 -9.50 0.24
C GLY A 92 3.16 -10.77 1.08
N ASP A 93 3.63 -11.86 0.48
CA ASP A 93 3.77 -13.14 1.17
C ASP A 93 5.08 -13.15 2.00
N ALA A 94 5.45 -14.33 2.50
CA ALA A 94 6.68 -14.45 3.28
C ALA A 94 7.93 -14.25 2.41
N ALA A 95 7.92 -14.70 1.16
CA ALA A 95 9.04 -14.55 0.23
C ALA A 95 9.30 -13.07 -0.09
N ALA A 96 8.26 -12.23 -0.12
CA ALA A 96 8.40 -10.80 -0.35
C ALA A 96 9.24 -10.06 0.72
N ASN A 97 9.46 -10.65 1.90
CA ASN A 97 10.31 -10.14 2.97
C ASN A 97 10.05 -8.65 3.30
N LEU A 98 8.78 -8.31 3.59
CA LEU A 98 8.38 -6.95 3.93
C LEU A 98 9.20 -6.35 5.10
N PRO A 99 9.50 -7.07 6.20
CA PRO A 99 10.37 -6.55 7.25
C PRO A 99 11.76 -6.15 6.73
N GLY A 100 12.36 -6.97 5.86
CA GLY A 100 13.64 -6.67 5.24
C GLY A 100 13.59 -5.44 4.33
N LEU A 101 12.53 -5.30 3.53
CA LEU A 101 12.31 -4.10 2.70
C LEU A 101 12.18 -2.83 3.56
N LEU A 102 11.41 -2.90 4.64
CA LEU A 102 11.15 -1.75 5.53
C LEU A 102 12.39 -1.39 6.35
N ALA A 103 13.15 -2.38 6.82
CA ALA A 103 14.45 -2.15 7.44
C ALA A 103 15.45 -1.52 6.46
N ALA A 104 15.46 -1.96 5.20
CA ALA A 104 16.27 -1.38 4.13
C ALA A 104 15.88 0.07 3.78
N ALA A 105 14.64 0.46 4.08
CA ALA A 105 14.16 1.85 3.98
C ALA A 105 14.53 2.70 5.20
N HIS A 106 15.30 2.17 6.15
CA HIS A 106 15.57 2.78 7.46
C HIS A 106 14.29 3.11 8.24
N ALA A 107 13.21 2.35 8.01
CA ALA A 107 11.99 2.52 8.75
C ALA A 107 12.16 1.99 10.17
N GLU A 108 11.74 2.79 11.15
CA GLU A 108 11.76 2.41 12.56
C GLU A 108 10.54 1.55 12.87
N HIS A 109 10.78 0.31 13.28
CA HIS A 109 9.72 -0.59 13.72
C HIS A 109 9.20 -0.16 15.09
N LEU A 110 7.90 0.10 15.17
CA LEU A 110 7.25 0.36 16.45
C LEU A 110 6.95 -0.99 17.13
N PRO A 111 7.42 -1.22 18.36
CA PRO A 111 7.10 -2.46 19.06
C PRO A 111 5.59 -2.61 19.24
N PRO A 112 5.08 -3.85 19.26
CA PRO A 112 3.68 -4.11 19.58
C PRO A 112 3.36 -3.58 20.98
N ALA A 113 2.16 -3.05 21.13
CA ALA A 113 1.67 -2.59 22.42
C ALA A 113 0.96 -3.76 23.13
N GLY A 114 1.64 -4.39 24.08
CA GLY A 114 1.07 -5.47 24.89
C GLY A 114 1.47 -6.89 24.45
N SER A 115 0.65 -7.86 24.84
CA SER A 115 0.88 -9.29 24.55
C SER A 115 0.44 -9.65 23.14
N GLU A 116 1.24 -10.45 22.42
CA GLU A 116 0.92 -10.98 21.10
C GLU A 116 0.48 -12.45 21.21
N PRO A 117 -0.82 -12.73 21.37
CA PRO A 117 -1.30 -14.08 21.66
C PRO A 117 -1.11 -15.06 20.49
N PHE A 118 -0.87 -14.55 19.28
CA PHE A 118 -0.60 -15.34 18.08
C PHE A 118 0.89 -15.34 17.68
N GLY A 119 1.78 -14.91 18.59
CA GLY A 119 3.22 -14.88 18.39
C GLY A 119 3.71 -13.61 17.69
N GLU A 120 3.12 -13.27 16.54
CA GLU A 120 3.47 -12.07 15.78
C GLU A 120 2.25 -11.18 15.50
N PRO A 121 2.41 -9.83 15.58
CA PRO A 121 1.32 -8.91 15.30
C PRO A 121 0.89 -9.00 13.84
N TYR A 122 -0.42 -9.09 13.63
CA TYR A 122 -1.01 -9.13 12.29
C TYR A 122 -0.72 -7.85 11.49
N TRP A 123 -0.62 -6.70 12.18
CA TRP A 123 -0.31 -5.39 11.61
C TRP A 123 0.88 -4.78 12.34
N ARG A 124 1.97 -4.51 11.62
CA ARG A 124 3.15 -3.83 12.16
C ARG A 124 3.24 -2.41 11.65
N TRP A 125 3.71 -1.52 12.51
CA TRP A 125 3.80 -0.10 12.23
C TRP A 125 5.26 0.28 12.07
N TRP A 126 5.57 0.91 10.94
CA TRP A 126 6.91 1.35 10.60
C TRP A 126 6.87 2.84 10.29
N LEU A 127 7.76 3.60 10.92
CA LEU A 127 7.85 5.05 10.76
C LEU A 127 9.09 5.40 9.95
N THR A 128 8.92 6.16 8.88
CA THR A 128 10.04 6.77 8.13
C THR A 128 10.08 8.27 8.35
N GLY A 129 11.08 8.96 7.78
CA GLY A 129 11.12 10.43 7.78
C GLY A 129 9.98 11.06 6.97
N SER A 130 9.40 10.33 6.02
CA SER A 130 8.47 10.86 5.01
C SER A 130 7.07 10.23 5.05
N MET A 131 6.89 9.05 5.64
CA MET A 131 5.64 8.29 5.61
C MET A 131 5.51 7.30 6.78
N THR A 132 4.32 6.72 6.93
CA THR A 132 4.07 5.57 7.81
C THR A 132 3.75 4.36 6.96
N ALA A 133 4.50 3.29 7.13
CA ALA A 133 4.24 2.00 6.51
C ALA A 133 3.49 1.09 7.49
N ILE A 134 2.44 0.45 7.00
CA ILE A 134 1.64 -0.54 7.71
C ILE A 134 1.92 -1.87 7.03
N GLU A 135 2.73 -2.71 7.67
CA GLU A 135 3.03 -4.05 7.18
C GLU A 135 1.93 -5.01 7.61
N LEU A 136 1.34 -5.71 6.64
CA LEU A 136 0.51 -6.87 6.90
C LEU A 136 1.38 -8.10 7.09
N HIS A 137 1.08 -8.88 8.13
CA HIS A 137 1.67 -10.19 8.32
C HIS A 137 1.40 -11.08 7.08
N PRO A 138 2.37 -11.91 6.63
CA PRO A 138 2.23 -12.75 5.42
C PRO A 138 0.99 -13.67 5.38
N SER A 139 0.49 -14.06 6.55
CA SER A 139 -0.76 -14.84 6.65
C SER A 139 -1.98 -14.09 6.09
N ALA A 140 -1.93 -12.76 5.97
CA ALA A 140 -3.01 -11.96 5.39
C ALA A 140 -3.25 -12.28 3.90
N VAL A 141 -2.17 -12.55 3.17
CA VAL A 141 -2.24 -12.94 1.75
C VAL A 141 -2.24 -14.46 1.57
N SER A 142 -2.39 -15.23 2.64
CA SER A 142 -2.64 -16.67 2.58
C SER A 142 -4.15 -16.95 2.43
N ASP A 143 -4.56 -18.21 2.40
CA ASP A 143 -5.98 -18.55 2.30
C ASP A 143 -6.73 -18.13 3.58
N LEU A 144 -7.34 -16.95 3.56
CA LEU A 144 -8.13 -16.41 4.67
C LEU A 144 -9.35 -17.27 5.01
N ALA A 145 -9.86 -18.09 4.08
CA ALA A 145 -10.95 -19.02 4.39
C ALA A 145 -10.50 -20.10 5.39
N ALA A 146 -9.20 -20.42 5.40
CA ALA A 146 -8.59 -21.32 6.37
C ALA A 146 -8.21 -20.63 7.70
N ALA A 147 -8.34 -19.31 7.81
CA ALA A 147 -7.97 -18.53 9.00
C ALA A 147 -9.05 -17.48 9.40
N PRO A 148 -10.19 -17.91 9.99
CA PRO A 148 -11.28 -17.00 10.39
C PRO A 148 -10.84 -15.87 11.33
N HIS A 149 -9.83 -16.09 12.17
CA HIS A 149 -9.30 -15.05 13.05
C HIS A 149 -8.59 -13.91 12.27
N ALA A 150 -7.77 -14.25 11.28
CA ALA A 150 -7.08 -13.27 10.43
C ALA A 150 -8.09 -12.35 9.70
N ARG A 151 -9.23 -12.92 9.28
CA ARG A 151 -10.35 -12.20 8.71
C ARG A 151 -10.92 -11.15 9.68
N ALA A 152 -11.15 -11.53 10.93
CA ALA A 152 -11.66 -10.64 11.96
C ALA A 152 -10.68 -9.50 12.26
N LEU A 153 -9.39 -9.82 12.44
CA LEU A 153 -8.33 -8.83 12.66
C LEU A 153 -8.26 -7.81 11.52
N TRP A 154 -8.28 -8.27 10.27
CA TRP A 154 -8.28 -7.40 9.09
C TRP A 154 -9.43 -6.39 9.10
N LEU A 155 -10.68 -6.84 9.33
CA LEU A 155 -11.83 -5.93 9.37
C LEU A 155 -11.76 -4.95 10.55
N GLN A 156 -11.29 -5.41 11.71
CA GLN A 156 -11.10 -4.58 12.89
C GLN A 156 -10.02 -3.51 12.67
N ALA A 157 -8.95 -3.86 11.95
CA ALA A 157 -7.89 -2.93 11.60
C ALA A 157 -8.39 -1.83 10.64
N LEU A 158 -9.15 -2.22 9.61
CA LEU A 158 -9.82 -1.28 8.71
C LEU A 158 -10.80 -0.36 9.47
N LEU A 159 -11.42 -0.86 10.56
CA LEU A 159 -12.32 -0.07 11.39
C LEU A 159 -11.53 0.93 12.23
N ALA A 160 -10.45 0.50 12.88
CA ALA A 160 -9.56 1.38 13.61
C ALA A 160 -9.03 2.51 12.70
N LEU A 161 -8.62 2.18 11.47
CA LEU A 161 -8.25 3.16 10.45
C LEU A 161 -9.39 4.15 10.13
N ALA A 162 -10.61 3.65 9.94
CA ALA A 162 -11.80 4.46 9.68
C ALA A 162 -12.17 5.39 10.83
N GLU A 163 -11.92 4.95 12.06
CA GLU A 163 -12.32 5.68 13.26
C GLU A 163 -11.32 6.76 13.65
N ARG A 164 -10.04 6.51 13.40
CA ARG A 164 -8.93 7.35 13.84
C ARG A 164 -8.42 8.30 12.76
N ARG A 165 -8.72 8.06 11.47
CA ARG A 165 -8.33 8.92 10.34
C ARG A 165 -9.53 9.24 9.44
N ASP A 166 -10.20 10.37 9.73
CA ASP A 166 -11.52 10.72 9.16
C ASP A 166 -11.56 11.12 7.68
N ARG A 167 -10.43 11.54 7.10
CA ARG A 167 -10.38 12.00 5.69
C ARG A 167 -9.84 10.92 4.78
N VAL A 168 -8.57 10.58 4.97
CA VAL A 168 -7.83 9.61 4.15
C VAL A 168 -7.14 8.63 5.10
N PRO A 169 -7.80 7.51 5.44
CA PRO A 169 -7.26 6.50 6.34
C PRO A 169 -5.93 5.91 5.89
N ILE A 170 -5.82 5.64 4.59
CA ILE A 170 -4.58 5.23 3.93
C ILE A 170 -4.47 5.99 2.60
N ASN A 171 -3.23 6.29 2.22
CA ASN A 171 -2.86 7.10 1.06
C ASN A 171 -2.50 6.25 -0.15
N GLY A 172 -2.23 4.97 0.04
CA GLY A 172 -2.00 4.02 -1.04
C GLY A 172 -1.64 2.65 -0.51
N VAL A 173 -1.41 1.73 -1.44
CA VAL A 173 -1.05 0.35 -1.14
C VAL A 173 0.15 -0.07 -1.99
N VAL A 174 1.08 -0.79 -1.39
CA VAL A 174 2.27 -1.35 -2.02
C VAL A 174 2.13 -2.87 -2.01
N ALA A 175 1.85 -3.43 -3.18
CA ALA A 175 1.80 -4.86 -3.41
C ALA A 175 3.20 -5.36 -3.76
N CYS A 176 3.76 -6.20 -2.91
CA CYS A 176 5.12 -6.71 -3.04
C CYS A 176 5.09 -8.18 -3.48
N VAL A 177 5.93 -8.52 -4.46
CA VAL A 177 6.14 -9.91 -4.92
C VAL A 177 7.64 -10.17 -4.99
N ALA A 178 8.09 -11.32 -4.51
CA ALA A 178 9.51 -11.64 -4.53
C ALA A 178 10.00 -11.98 -5.94
N ALA A 179 11.20 -11.52 -6.29
CA ALA A 179 11.87 -11.89 -7.55
C ALA A 179 12.07 -13.41 -7.66
N SER A 180 12.32 -14.09 -6.55
CA SER A 180 12.45 -15.55 -6.50
C SER A 180 11.15 -16.27 -6.87
N GLU A 181 9.98 -15.76 -6.50
CA GLU A 181 8.71 -16.36 -6.90
C GLU A 181 8.41 -16.19 -8.39
N LEU A 182 8.80 -15.04 -8.94
CA LEU A 182 8.58 -14.65 -10.34
C LEU A 182 9.48 -15.41 -11.33
N LEU A 183 10.66 -15.85 -10.89
CA LEU A 183 11.62 -16.56 -11.75
C LEU A 183 11.25 -18.00 -12.08
N HIS A 184 10.28 -18.59 -11.37
CA HIS A 184 9.91 -19.99 -11.55
C HIS A 184 8.71 -20.06 -12.50
N PRO A 185 8.90 -20.39 -13.80
CA PRO A 185 7.80 -20.35 -14.80
C PRO A 185 6.72 -21.40 -14.51
N ALA A 186 7.06 -22.43 -13.73
CA ALA A 186 6.15 -23.48 -13.29
C ALA A 186 5.58 -23.22 -11.89
N ASN A 187 5.80 -22.06 -11.28
CA ASN A 187 5.23 -21.75 -9.97
C ASN A 187 3.74 -21.40 -10.13
N PRO A 188 2.81 -22.32 -9.81
CA PRO A 188 1.38 -22.03 -9.91
C PRO A 188 0.93 -20.99 -8.87
N GLY A 189 1.80 -20.58 -7.94
CA GLY A 189 1.48 -19.75 -6.78
C GLY A 189 1.37 -18.25 -7.05
N VAL A 190 2.02 -17.73 -8.09
CA VAL A 190 2.11 -16.27 -8.35
C VAL A 190 0.74 -15.67 -8.68
N LYS A 191 -0.03 -16.29 -9.58
CA LYS A 191 -1.38 -15.83 -9.94
C LYS A 191 -2.38 -15.93 -8.77
N PRO A 192 -2.46 -17.04 -8.01
CA PRO A 192 -3.23 -17.11 -6.78
C PRO A 192 -2.83 -16.06 -5.73
N LEU A 193 -1.53 -15.80 -5.56
CA LEU A 193 -1.04 -14.75 -4.66
C LEU A 193 -1.57 -13.39 -5.09
N ALA A 194 -1.40 -13.01 -6.35
CA ALA A 194 -1.94 -11.77 -6.91
C ALA A 194 -3.46 -11.67 -6.75
N ALA A 195 -4.20 -12.75 -6.96
CA ALA A 195 -5.64 -12.79 -6.76
C ALA A 195 -6.07 -12.62 -5.28
N ARG A 196 -5.27 -13.11 -4.33
CA ARG A 196 -5.52 -12.88 -2.88
C ARG A 196 -5.21 -11.44 -2.49
N MET A 197 -4.11 -10.89 -2.99
CA MET A 197 -3.77 -9.47 -2.82
C MET A 197 -4.85 -8.56 -3.41
N ARG A 198 -5.37 -8.88 -4.61
CA ARG A 198 -6.50 -8.17 -5.24
C ARG A 198 -7.74 -8.18 -4.35
N ARG A 199 -8.11 -9.32 -3.77
CA ARG A 199 -9.26 -9.41 -2.85
C ARG A 199 -9.10 -8.48 -1.63
N LEU A 200 -7.90 -8.41 -1.04
CA LEU A 200 -7.61 -7.48 0.05
C LEU A 200 -7.69 -6.01 -0.41
N LEU A 201 -7.16 -5.70 -1.60
CA LEU A 201 -7.20 -4.35 -2.17
C LEU A 201 -8.64 -3.87 -2.40
N ASP A 202 -9.45 -4.69 -3.07
CA ASP A 202 -10.86 -4.38 -3.34
C ASP A 202 -11.62 -4.23 -2.04
N GLU A 203 -11.37 -5.12 -1.08
CA GLU A 203 -12.02 -5.02 0.21
C GLU A 203 -11.61 -3.77 0.99
N ALA A 204 -10.34 -3.39 0.99
CA ALA A 204 -9.87 -2.16 1.60
C ALA A 204 -10.49 -0.95 0.89
N ALA A 205 -10.51 -0.93 -0.44
CA ALA A 205 -11.09 0.15 -1.23
C ALA A 205 -12.59 0.32 -0.94
N ASP A 206 -13.36 -0.78 -0.94
CA ASP A 206 -14.79 -0.79 -0.68
C ASP A 206 -15.13 -0.41 0.76
N THR A 207 -14.42 -1.01 1.71
CA THR A 207 -14.64 -0.80 3.14
C THR A 207 -14.24 0.60 3.56
N LEU A 208 -13.12 1.10 3.05
CA LEU A 208 -12.66 2.45 3.35
C LEU A 208 -13.35 3.51 2.48
N ARG A 209 -14.08 3.08 1.44
CA ARG A 209 -14.67 3.92 0.38
C ARG A 209 -13.64 4.86 -0.21
N LEU A 210 -12.53 4.31 -0.67
CA LEU A 210 -11.39 5.04 -1.24
C LEU A 210 -11.04 4.49 -2.61
N GLN A 211 -10.65 5.38 -3.52
CA GLN A 211 -9.87 4.99 -4.69
C GLN A 211 -8.40 5.07 -4.30
N LEU A 212 -7.77 3.90 -4.16
CA LEU A 212 -6.42 3.78 -3.67
C LEU A 212 -5.43 3.71 -4.85
N PRO A 213 -4.36 4.53 -4.85
CA PRO A 213 -3.21 4.26 -5.68
C PRO A 213 -2.53 2.97 -5.22
N VAL A 214 -2.19 2.10 -6.16
CA VAL A 214 -1.54 0.81 -5.91
C VAL A 214 -0.23 0.75 -6.68
N TYR A 215 0.84 0.37 -5.98
CA TYR A 215 2.18 0.16 -6.51
C TYR A 215 2.48 -1.32 -6.54
N LEU A 216 3.07 -1.80 -7.63
CA LEU A 216 3.66 -3.13 -7.69
C LEU A 216 5.15 -2.98 -7.42
N VAL A 217 5.67 -3.69 -6.43
CA VAL A 217 7.09 -3.68 -6.06
C VAL A 217 7.63 -5.10 -6.13
N VAL A 218 8.68 -5.29 -6.91
CA VAL A 218 9.45 -6.54 -6.87
C VAL A 218 10.49 -6.39 -5.77
N THR A 219 10.48 -7.32 -4.82
CA THR A 219 11.46 -7.38 -3.73
C THR A 219 12.42 -8.55 -3.95
N GLY A 220 13.49 -8.63 -3.16
CA GLY A 220 14.36 -9.81 -3.18
C GLY A 220 15.35 -9.84 -4.35
N LEU A 221 15.68 -8.70 -4.97
CA LEU A 221 16.71 -8.66 -6.01
C LEU A 221 18.08 -9.17 -5.53
N GLU A 222 18.34 -9.12 -4.23
CA GLU A 222 19.54 -9.68 -3.62
C GLU A 222 19.68 -11.20 -3.76
N GLN A 223 18.57 -11.88 -4.01
CA GLN A 223 18.52 -13.34 -4.20
C GLN A 223 18.89 -13.73 -5.64
N LEU A 224 18.98 -12.77 -6.56
CA LEU A 224 19.34 -13.03 -7.95
C LEU A 224 20.83 -13.30 -8.10
N ALA A 225 21.17 -14.29 -8.93
CA ALA A 225 22.55 -14.57 -9.30
C ALA A 225 23.24 -13.31 -9.84
N GLY A 226 24.45 -13.05 -9.34
CA GLY A 226 25.25 -11.90 -9.74
C GLY A 226 24.91 -10.55 -9.09
N TYR A 227 23.89 -10.48 -8.21
CA TYR A 227 23.55 -9.24 -7.50
C TYR A 227 24.73 -8.67 -6.70
N ALA A 228 25.49 -9.51 -5.99
CA ALA A 228 26.62 -9.06 -5.19
C ALA A 228 27.68 -8.32 -6.05
N THR A 229 27.97 -8.85 -7.24
CA THR A 229 28.89 -8.23 -8.20
C THR A 229 28.32 -6.92 -8.75
N LEU A 230 27.03 -6.90 -9.11
CA LEU A 230 26.36 -5.69 -9.57
C LEU A 230 26.39 -4.59 -8.50
N ARG A 231 26.00 -4.93 -7.26
CA ARG A 231 25.99 -3.97 -6.13
C ARG A 231 27.38 -3.40 -5.89
N GLY A 232 28.43 -4.23 -5.91
CA GLY A 232 29.82 -3.78 -5.74
C GLY A 232 30.33 -2.92 -6.90
N ALA A 233 29.71 -3.00 -8.07
CA ALA A 233 30.05 -2.21 -9.25
C ALA A 233 29.34 -0.85 -9.30
N LEU A 234 28.26 -0.66 -8.54
CA LEU A 234 27.45 0.54 -8.58
C LEU A 234 27.84 1.51 -7.45
N PRO A 235 27.93 2.82 -7.73
CA PRO A 235 28.19 3.81 -6.68
C PRO A 235 26.96 3.95 -5.76
N PRO A 236 27.16 4.38 -4.50
CA PRO A 236 26.08 4.50 -3.51
C PRO A 236 24.91 5.38 -3.97
N GLU A 237 25.18 6.43 -4.74
CA GLU A 237 24.17 7.34 -5.27
C GLU A 237 23.22 6.63 -6.24
N VAL A 238 23.74 5.71 -7.04
CA VAL A 238 22.92 4.88 -7.95
C VAL A 238 22.15 3.83 -7.18
N LEU A 239 22.75 3.25 -6.13
CA LEU A 239 22.06 2.32 -5.23
C LEU A 239 20.94 3.01 -4.42
N ALA A 240 21.00 4.32 -4.18
CA ALA A 240 19.92 5.07 -3.54
C ALA A 240 18.75 5.40 -4.47
N GLN A 241 18.99 5.47 -5.79
CA GLN A 241 17.99 5.80 -6.79
C GLN A 241 16.98 4.66 -6.99
N ALA A 242 15.70 4.99 -7.08
CA ALA A 242 14.68 3.99 -7.35
C ALA A 242 14.78 3.49 -8.80
N ILE A 243 14.75 2.18 -8.99
CA ILE A 243 14.60 1.57 -10.31
C ILE A 243 13.13 1.19 -10.49
N GLY A 244 12.50 1.81 -11.47
CA GLY A 244 11.07 1.61 -11.73
C GLY A 244 10.50 2.63 -12.69
N HIS A 245 9.19 2.55 -12.88
CA HIS A 245 8.44 3.51 -13.69
C HIS A 245 7.18 3.94 -12.95
N ARG A 246 6.98 5.26 -12.86
CA ARG A 246 5.77 5.87 -12.30
C ARG A 246 4.81 6.22 -13.42
N LEU A 247 3.60 5.68 -13.34
CA LEU A 247 2.51 5.99 -14.27
C LEU A 247 1.90 7.33 -13.90
N ALA A 248 1.90 8.32 -14.81
CA ALA A 248 1.18 9.57 -14.59
C ALA A 248 -0.31 9.42 -14.90
N GLU A 249 -0.63 8.76 -16.01
CA GLU A 249 -1.96 8.71 -16.62
C GLU A 249 -2.79 7.49 -16.16
N PRO A 250 -4.13 7.55 -16.25
CA PRO A 250 -4.96 6.35 -16.14
C PRO A 250 -4.71 5.40 -17.33
N ALA A 251 -5.13 4.13 -17.19
CA ALA A 251 -5.07 3.19 -18.31
C ALA A 251 -5.93 3.69 -19.48
N ALA A 252 -5.45 3.49 -20.70
CA ALA A 252 -6.22 3.81 -21.90
C ALA A 252 -7.45 2.88 -22.02
N HIS A 253 -8.45 3.31 -22.78
CA HIS A 253 -9.65 2.49 -22.95
C HIS A 253 -9.31 1.22 -23.73
N GLY A 254 -9.57 0.05 -23.13
CA GLY A 254 -9.27 -1.25 -23.73
C GLY A 254 -7.83 -1.74 -23.53
N GLU A 255 -6.96 -0.96 -22.88
CA GLU A 255 -5.61 -1.38 -22.50
C GLU A 255 -5.67 -2.44 -21.39
N THR A 256 -5.06 -3.60 -21.64
CA THR A 256 -4.93 -4.66 -20.64
C THR A 256 -3.82 -4.35 -19.64
N ALA A 257 -3.86 -4.97 -18.46
CA ALA A 257 -2.81 -4.76 -17.47
C ALA A 257 -1.46 -5.35 -17.94
N ALA A 258 -1.46 -6.47 -18.67
CA ALA A 258 -0.28 -7.02 -19.32
C ALA A 258 0.34 -6.07 -20.37
N GLU A 259 -0.45 -5.51 -21.29
CA GLU A 259 0.07 -4.53 -22.28
C GLU A 259 0.68 -3.32 -21.59
N ARG A 260 0.00 -2.85 -20.53
CA ARG A 260 0.49 -1.74 -19.72
C ARG A 260 1.79 -2.08 -18.99
N LEU A 261 1.93 -3.33 -18.53
CA LEU A 261 3.18 -3.79 -17.95
C LEU A 261 4.31 -3.79 -18.96
N ASP A 262 4.07 -4.31 -20.18
CA ASP A 262 5.07 -4.35 -21.23
C ASP A 262 5.57 -2.93 -21.56
N ALA A 263 4.64 -1.97 -21.64
CA ALA A 263 4.98 -0.54 -21.83
C ALA A 263 5.85 0.04 -20.69
N LEU A 264 5.71 -0.45 -19.45
CA LEU A 264 6.53 -0.03 -18.32
C LEU A 264 7.88 -0.73 -18.25
N PHE A 265 7.88 -2.03 -18.57
CA PHE A 265 9.04 -2.89 -18.42
C PHE A 265 10.05 -2.69 -19.56
N ASP A 266 9.59 -2.46 -20.79
CA ASP A 266 10.47 -2.32 -21.95
C ASP A 266 11.47 -1.14 -21.83
N PRO A 267 11.08 0.07 -21.39
CA PRO A 267 12.04 1.14 -21.10
C PRO A 267 13.05 0.76 -20.02
N MET A 268 12.59 0.12 -18.95
CA MET A 268 13.46 -0.36 -17.88
C MET A 268 14.46 -1.40 -18.41
N ALA A 269 14.00 -2.36 -19.21
CA ALA A 269 14.84 -3.39 -19.83
C ALA A 269 15.90 -2.79 -20.77
N ARG A 270 15.56 -1.75 -21.54
CA ARG A 270 16.54 -1.01 -22.36
C ARG A 270 17.58 -0.30 -21.51
N GLN A 271 17.18 0.34 -20.41
CA GLN A 271 18.11 0.99 -19.49
C GLN A 271 19.04 -0.03 -18.80
N LEU A 272 18.51 -1.17 -18.37
CA LEU A 272 19.27 -2.28 -17.82
C LEU A 272 20.26 -2.87 -18.83
N HIS A 273 19.87 -2.96 -20.10
CA HIS A 273 20.78 -3.38 -21.17
C HIS A 273 21.94 -2.40 -21.36
N ALA A 274 21.66 -1.10 -21.37
CA ALA A 274 22.70 -0.07 -21.46
C ALA A 274 23.65 -0.11 -20.25
N LEU A 275 23.09 -0.26 -19.04
CA LEU A 275 23.85 -0.44 -17.81
C LEU A 275 24.76 -1.67 -17.89
N ARG A 276 24.23 -2.80 -18.37
CA ARG A 276 25.01 -4.01 -18.59
C ARG A 276 26.23 -3.76 -19.48
N MET A 277 26.04 -3.08 -20.61
CA MET A 277 27.15 -2.80 -21.54
C MET A 277 28.22 -1.91 -20.89
N ALA A 278 27.83 -0.97 -20.04
CA ALA A 278 28.77 -0.14 -19.28
C ALA A 278 29.57 -0.98 -18.28
N LEU A 279 28.86 -1.72 -17.41
CA LEU A 279 29.50 -2.48 -16.35
C LEU A 279 30.38 -3.63 -16.90
N LEU A 280 30.00 -4.25 -18.03
CA LEU A 280 30.81 -5.30 -18.67
C LEU A 280 32.18 -4.80 -19.13
N ARG A 281 32.31 -3.51 -19.51
CA ARG A 281 33.60 -2.91 -19.87
C ARG A 281 34.49 -2.67 -18.66
N GLU A 282 33.89 -2.35 -17.53
CA GLU A 282 34.59 -2.00 -16.30
C GLU A 282 34.98 -3.24 -15.47
N GLN A 283 34.24 -4.34 -15.59
CA GLN A 283 34.51 -5.52 -14.78
C GLN A 283 35.75 -6.33 -15.21
N PRO A 284 36.66 -6.61 -14.27
CA PRO A 284 37.78 -7.50 -14.51
C PRO A 284 37.34 -8.97 -14.53
N GLY A 285 37.95 -9.74 -15.43
CA GLY A 285 37.78 -11.19 -15.50
C GLY A 285 36.45 -11.67 -16.09
N ALA A 286 36.43 -12.94 -16.53
CA ALA A 286 35.25 -13.53 -17.14
C ALA A 286 34.11 -13.76 -16.13
N SER A 287 34.44 -14.11 -14.89
CA SER A 287 33.46 -14.41 -13.83
C SER A 287 32.61 -13.19 -13.46
N GLY A 288 33.23 -12.01 -13.24
CA GLY A 288 32.48 -10.78 -12.92
C GLY A 288 31.57 -10.33 -14.06
N ARG A 289 32.05 -10.46 -15.31
CA ARG A 289 31.24 -10.18 -16.50
C ARG A 289 30.05 -11.13 -16.64
N LEU A 290 30.27 -12.42 -16.40
CA LEU A 290 29.19 -13.41 -16.41
C LEU A 290 28.15 -13.09 -15.32
N ALA A 291 28.58 -12.79 -14.10
CA ALA A 291 27.69 -12.45 -12.99
C ALA A 291 26.78 -11.25 -13.30
N ILE A 292 27.32 -10.18 -13.89
CA ILE A 292 26.50 -9.03 -14.33
C ILE A 292 25.51 -9.45 -15.42
N HIS A 293 25.97 -10.24 -16.39
CA HIS A 293 25.13 -10.71 -17.47
C HIS A 293 23.95 -11.53 -16.91
N GLU A 294 24.22 -12.48 -16.02
CA GLU A 294 23.24 -13.33 -15.34
C GLU A 294 22.23 -12.50 -14.55
N PHE A 295 22.68 -11.50 -13.78
CA PHE A 295 21.77 -10.64 -13.02
C PHE A 295 20.77 -9.91 -13.92
N ILE A 296 21.27 -9.31 -15.02
CA ILE A 296 20.43 -8.54 -15.93
C ILE A 296 19.47 -9.45 -16.70
N GLU A 297 19.90 -10.64 -17.11
CA GLU A 297 19.00 -11.62 -17.74
C GLU A 297 17.97 -12.18 -16.75
N ALA A 298 18.34 -12.43 -15.48
CA ALA A 298 17.40 -12.83 -14.44
C ALA A 298 16.33 -11.76 -14.21
N LEU A 299 16.73 -10.48 -14.15
CA LEU A 299 15.78 -9.38 -14.00
C LEU A 299 14.83 -9.27 -15.20
N ARG A 300 15.34 -9.46 -16.43
CA ARG A 300 14.50 -9.50 -17.65
C ARG A 300 13.55 -10.69 -17.66
N ALA A 301 13.98 -11.84 -17.15
CA ALA A 301 13.18 -13.06 -17.07
C ALA A 301 11.97 -12.94 -16.12
N LEU A 302 11.88 -11.88 -15.30
CA LEU A 302 10.69 -11.63 -14.46
C LEU A 302 9.46 -11.19 -15.26
N GLN A 303 9.65 -10.63 -16.47
CA GLN A 303 8.56 -9.99 -17.22
C GLN A 303 7.34 -10.89 -17.46
N PRO A 304 7.47 -12.16 -17.90
CA PRO A 304 6.31 -13.02 -18.15
C PRO A 304 5.46 -13.24 -16.90
N ALA A 305 6.08 -13.57 -15.76
CA ALA A 305 5.35 -13.77 -14.50
C ALA A 305 4.76 -12.45 -13.97
N LEU A 306 5.46 -11.34 -14.16
CA LEU A 306 4.92 -10.02 -13.82
C LEU A 306 3.65 -9.69 -14.62
N ARG A 307 3.55 -10.13 -15.90
CA ARG A 307 2.33 -9.94 -16.71
C ARG A 307 1.14 -10.63 -16.05
N GLU A 308 1.35 -11.86 -15.60
CA GLU A 308 0.31 -12.62 -14.88
C GLU A 308 -0.09 -11.97 -13.55
N VAL A 309 0.88 -11.43 -12.80
CA VAL A 309 0.60 -10.66 -11.57
C VAL A 309 -0.18 -9.40 -11.90
N ALA A 310 0.24 -8.65 -12.92
CA ALA A 310 -0.40 -7.40 -13.30
C ALA A 310 -1.84 -7.62 -13.75
N ASP A 311 -2.11 -8.65 -14.54
CA ASP A 311 -3.47 -9.06 -14.92
C ASP A 311 -4.28 -9.42 -13.68
N ALA A 312 -3.83 -10.37 -12.87
CA ALA A 312 -4.59 -10.78 -11.68
C ALA A 312 -4.82 -9.64 -10.67
N LEU A 313 -3.91 -8.68 -10.56
CA LEU A 313 -3.98 -7.57 -9.62
C LEU A 313 -4.80 -6.39 -10.16
N PHE A 314 -4.65 -6.03 -11.44
CA PHE A 314 -5.20 -4.77 -12.00
C PHE A 314 -6.32 -4.97 -13.02
N GLU A 315 -6.64 -6.20 -13.43
CA GLU A 315 -7.67 -6.45 -14.43
C GLU A 315 -9.04 -5.89 -14.00
N SER A 316 -9.61 -5.08 -14.89
CA SER A 316 -10.90 -4.43 -14.69
C SER A 316 -12.02 -5.38 -15.13
N HIS A 317 -12.69 -6.00 -14.16
CA HIS A 317 -13.79 -6.92 -14.43
C HIS A 317 -15.06 -6.14 -14.78
N GLY A 318 -15.26 -5.86 -16.08
CA GLY A 318 -16.54 -5.42 -16.65
C GLY A 318 -17.01 -4.00 -16.33
N ARG A 319 -18.19 -3.64 -16.87
CA ARG A 319 -18.81 -2.32 -16.72
C ARG A 319 -19.30 -2.11 -15.27
N GLY A 320 -18.47 -1.47 -14.44
CA GLY A 320 -18.89 -0.94 -13.15
C GLY A 320 -17.96 -1.25 -11.98
N SER A 321 -17.10 -2.27 -12.10
CA SER A 321 -16.03 -2.51 -11.13
C SER A 321 -14.90 -1.50 -11.35
N ARG A 322 -14.58 -0.69 -10.34
CA ARG A 322 -13.42 0.21 -10.41
C ARG A 322 -12.21 -0.57 -9.92
N GLY A 323 -11.45 -1.14 -10.87
CA GLY A 323 -10.18 -1.78 -10.55
C GLY A 323 -9.21 -0.87 -9.79
N PRO A 324 -8.24 -1.44 -9.06
CA PRO A 324 -7.23 -0.67 -8.35
C PRO A 324 -6.46 0.26 -9.30
N ARG A 325 -6.16 1.48 -8.86
CA ARG A 325 -5.45 2.46 -9.70
C ARG A 325 -3.95 2.16 -9.67
N TRP A 326 -3.46 1.43 -10.67
CA TRP A 326 -2.03 1.18 -10.80
C TRP A 326 -1.24 2.47 -11.00
N ARG A 327 -0.20 2.68 -10.18
CA ARG A 327 0.64 3.90 -10.15
C ARG A 327 2.09 3.68 -10.53
N GLY A 328 2.59 2.46 -10.51
CA GLY A 328 3.96 2.20 -10.92
C GLY A 328 4.44 0.80 -10.58
N LEU A 329 5.58 0.49 -11.18
CA LEU A 329 6.35 -0.72 -10.96
C LEU A 329 7.73 -0.30 -10.45
N TYR A 330 8.19 -0.90 -9.36
CA TYR A 330 9.55 -0.69 -8.85
C TYR A 330 10.20 -2.01 -8.50
N VAL A 331 11.53 -2.02 -8.46
CA VAL A 331 12.31 -3.20 -8.06
C VAL A 331 13.27 -2.80 -6.95
N THR A 332 13.44 -3.68 -5.97
CA THR A 332 14.15 -3.37 -4.72
C THR A 332 14.97 -4.57 -4.24
N ALA A 333 16.09 -4.28 -3.61
CA ALA A 333 16.90 -5.28 -2.92
C ALA A 333 16.97 -4.94 -1.43
N ALA A 334 16.66 -5.90 -0.58
CA ALA A 334 16.97 -5.81 0.84
C ALA A 334 18.36 -6.40 1.07
N THR A 335 19.07 -5.98 2.12
CA THR A 335 20.24 -6.72 2.59
C THR A 335 20.03 -7.08 4.05
N SER A 336 20.37 -8.31 4.41
CA SER A 336 20.35 -8.73 5.81
C SER A 336 21.56 -8.11 6.51
N GLY A 337 21.41 -6.89 7.02
CA GLY A 337 22.44 -6.20 7.78
C GLY A 337 22.24 -4.69 7.89
N ALA A 338 23.04 -4.03 8.73
CA ALA A 338 22.97 -2.58 8.99
C ALA A 338 23.34 -1.69 7.79
N ALA A 339 23.78 -2.26 6.67
CA ALA A 339 24.32 -1.54 5.51
C ALA A 339 23.39 -1.58 4.29
N GLY A 340 22.16 -1.09 4.46
CA GLY A 340 21.30 -0.52 3.41
C GLY A 340 20.84 -1.42 2.26
N GLY A 341 19.57 -1.29 1.85
CA GLY A 341 19.08 -1.90 0.61
C GLY A 341 19.69 -1.32 -0.66
N ALA A 342 19.23 -1.79 -1.82
CA ALA A 342 19.43 -1.10 -3.09
C ALA A 342 18.07 -0.72 -3.68
N PHE A 343 18.00 0.47 -4.25
CA PHE A 343 16.86 1.04 -4.95
C PHE A 343 15.63 1.30 -4.07
N VAL A 344 15.85 1.38 -2.74
CA VAL A 344 14.80 1.57 -1.72
C VAL A 344 14.63 3.04 -1.31
N HIS A 345 15.74 3.78 -1.15
CA HIS A 345 15.73 5.11 -0.53
C HIS A 345 14.77 6.09 -1.24
N ASP A 346 14.96 6.33 -2.54
CA ASP A 346 14.11 7.23 -3.31
C ASP A 346 12.64 6.79 -3.35
N LEU A 347 12.37 5.48 -3.35
CA LEU A 347 11.01 4.95 -3.35
C LEU A 347 10.25 5.42 -2.11
N PHE A 348 10.87 5.31 -0.94
CA PHE A 348 10.28 5.64 0.35
C PHE A 348 10.34 7.12 0.68
N GLU A 349 11.39 7.85 0.32
CA GLU A 349 11.55 9.27 0.66
C GLU A 349 10.90 10.20 -0.36
N ARG A 350 10.82 9.81 -1.64
CA ARG A 350 10.38 10.70 -2.72
C ARG A 350 9.13 10.21 -3.46
N PHE A 351 9.11 8.96 -3.91
CA PHE A 351 8.05 8.52 -4.85
C PHE A 351 6.72 8.19 -4.17
N LEU A 352 6.72 7.33 -3.13
CA LEU A 352 5.49 6.98 -2.41
C LEU A 352 4.87 8.20 -1.72
N PRO A 353 5.60 9.02 -0.94
CA PRO A 353 5.01 10.14 -0.22
C PRO A 353 4.46 11.23 -1.14
N ALA A 354 5.10 11.49 -2.30
CA ALA A 354 4.64 12.49 -3.26
C ALA A 354 3.25 12.19 -3.84
N ASP A 355 2.82 10.93 -3.81
CA ASP A 355 1.50 10.50 -4.29
C ASP A 355 0.43 10.48 -3.19
N GLN A 356 0.71 11.04 -2.01
CA GLN A 356 -0.26 11.27 -0.94
C GLN A 356 -1.63 11.82 -1.42
N PRO A 357 -1.71 12.87 -2.26
CA PRO A 357 -2.99 13.48 -2.63
C PRO A 357 -3.82 12.63 -3.62
N LEU A 358 -3.27 11.51 -4.11
CA LEU A 358 -3.96 10.69 -5.09
C LEU A 358 -5.04 9.79 -4.51
N ALA A 359 -5.02 9.51 -3.21
CA ALA A 359 -6.10 8.82 -2.52
C ALA A 359 -7.34 9.72 -2.47
N ARG A 360 -8.39 9.32 -3.18
CA ARG A 360 -9.64 10.09 -3.30
C ARG A 360 -10.78 9.36 -2.62
N PRO A 361 -11.73 10.08 -1.97
CA PRO A 361 -12.98 9.49 -1.56
C PRO A 361 -13.65 8.77 -2.74
N GLY A 362 -13.93 7.49 -2.57
CA GLY A 362 -14.65 6.69 -3.54
C GLY A 362 -16.10 7.15 -3.63
N ARG A 363 -16.64 7.25 -4.85
CA ARG A 363 -18.08 7.45 -5.07
C ARG A 363 -18.79 6.14 -4.66
N PRO A 364 -19.91 6.18 -3.91
CA PRO A 364 -20.65 4.97 -3.58
C PRO A 364 -20.99 4.17 -4.85
N PRO A 365 -20.98 2.82 -4.79
CA PRO A 365 -21.41 2.01 -5.92
C PRO A 365 -22.84 2.38 -6.29
N ASN A 366 -23.12 2.51 -7.60
CA ASN A 366 -24.47 2.76 -8.08
C ASN A 366 -25.36 1.59 -7.65
N ALA A 367 -26.51 1.89 -7.02
CA ALA A 367 -27.45 0.88 -6.51
C ALA A 367 -27.97 -0.09 -7.60
N SER A 368 -27.80 0.25 -8.88
CA SER A 368 -28.13 -0.62 -10.02
C SER A 368 -27.17 -1.81 -10.20
N ALA A 369 -25.96 -1.75 -9.63
CA ALA A 369 -24.96 -2.81 -9.76
C ALA A 369 -25.07 -3.90 -8.67
N ALA A 370 -25.83 -3.65 -7.59
CA ALA A 370 -26.01 -4.59 -6.49
C ALA A 370 -27.23 -5.54 -6.68
N ARG A 371 -27.84 -5.52 -7.88
CA ARG A 371 -29.02 -6.34 -8.24
C ARG A 371 -28.74 -7.33 -9.37
N ALA A 372 -27.48 -7.50 -9.78
CA ALA A 372 -27.08 -8.46 -10.80
C ALA A 372 -26.40 -9.67 -10.15
#